data_AF-A0A382HRA5-F1
#
_entry.id   AF-A0A382HRA5-F1
#
_cell.length_a   1.000
_cell.length_b   1.000
_cell.length_c   1.000
_cell.angle_alpha   90.00
_cell.angle_beta   90.00
_cell.angle_gamma   90.00
#
_symmetry.space_group_name_H-M   'P 1'
#
loop_
_entity.id
_entity.type
_entity.pdbx_description
1 polymer ?
#
loop_
_entity_poly.entity_id
_entity_poly.type
_entity_poly.pdbx_seq_one_letter_code
_entity_poly.pdbx_strand_id
1 'polypeptide(L)' 'MDKDSVLNKLRSQIGTQIHQSDWVTISQEMINAFADATDDHQWIHIDQEKAAQQSPFKTT' A
#
# COMPACT_ATOMS: atom_id res chain seq x y z
N MET A 1 -22.69 -9.79 -21.85
CA MET A 1 -21.61 -9.01 -22.49
C MET A 1 -20.53 -9.99 -22.87
N ASP A 2 -20.14 -10.04 -24.13
CA ASP A 2 -18.97 -10.79 -24.55
C ASP A 2 -17.66 -10.09 -24.12
N LYS A 3 -16.55 -10.82 -24.20
CA LYS A 3 -15.21 -10.37 -23.80
C LYS A 3 -14.80 -9.08 -24.52
N ASP A 4 -15.11 -8.98 -25.81
CA ASP A 4 -14.65 -7.87 -26.64
C ASP A 4 -15.43 -6.59 -26.32
N SER A 5 -16.73 -6.72 -26.00
CA SER A 5 -17.56 -5.64 -25.49
C SER A 5 -17.03 -5.05 -24.17
N VAL A 6 -16.64 -5.90 -23.21
CA VAL A 6 -16.05 -5.44 -21.93
C VAL A 6 -14.70 -4.76 -22.16
N LEU A 7 -13.83 -5.37 -22.97
CA LEU A 7 -12.51 -4.84 -23.28
C LEU A 7 -12.59 -3.46 -23.96
N ASN A 8 -13.49 -3.31 -24.92
CA ASN A 8 -13.69 -2.02 -25.62
C ASN A 8 -14.22 -0.94 -24.68
N LYS A 9 -15.13 -1.29 -23.76
CA LYS A 9 -15.61 -0.36 -22.73
C LYS A 9 -14.46 0.12 -21.82
N LEU A 10 -13.61 -0.77 -21.32
CA LEU A 10 -12.46 -0.39 -20.50
C LEU A 10 -11.45 0.46 -21.27
N ARG A 11 -11.19 0.12 -22.54
CA ARG A 11 -10.30 0.90 -23.41
C ARG A 11 -10.76 2.34 -23.61
N SER A 12 -12.07 2.56 -23.76
CA SER A 12 -12.62 3.91 -23.90
C SER A 12 -12.45 4.80 -22.66
N GLN A 13 -12.13 4.21 -21.51
CA GLN A 13 -11.90 4.93 -20.25
C GLN A 13 -10.42 5.23 -19.99
N ILE A 14 -9.51 4.86 -20.90
CA ILE A 14 -8.09 5.19 -20.75
C ILE A 14 -7.93 6.72 -20.70
N GLY A 15 -7.22 7.20 -19.66
CA GLY A 15 -6.99 8.62 -19.44
C GLY A 15 -8.09 9.34 -18.67
N THR A 16 -9.19 8.66 -18.33
CA THR A 16 -10.21 9.25 -17.45
C THR A 16 -9.93 8.91 -15.98
N GLN A 17 -10.08 9.89 -15.09
CA GLN A 17 -10.08 9.64 -13.67
C GLN A 17 -11.42 9.01 -13.29
N ILE A 18 -11.42 7.71 -12.98
CA ILE A 18 -12.65 6.97 -12.64
C ILE A 18 -12.97 6.98 -11.13
N HIS A 19 -11.95 7.19 -10.29
CA HIS A 19 -12.09 7.23 -8.85
C HIS A 19 -10.90 7.95 -8.23
N GLN A 20 -11.15 8.64 -7.11
CA GLN A 20 -10.15 9.08 -6.16
C GLN A 20 -10.59 8.55 -4.81
N SER A 21 -9.75 7.73 -4.17
CA SER A 21 -10.08 7.16 -2.86
C SER A 21 -9.89 8.20 -1.77
N ASP A 22 -10.54 7.97 -0.64
CA ASP A 22 -10.22 8.69 0.58
C ASP A 22 -8.81 8.34 1.06
N TRP A 23 -8.30 9.19 1.96
CA TRP A 23 -7.08 8.90 2.70
C TRP A 23 -7.28 7.68 3.60
N VAL A 24 -6.24 6.85 3.70
CA VAL A 24 -6.20 5.70 4.60
C VAL A 24 -5.06 5.89 5.59
N THR A 25 -5.35 5.68 6.87
CA THR A 25 -4.32 5.64 7.91
C THR A 25 -3.55 4.34 7.81
N ILE A 26 -2.22 4.44 7.70
CA ILE A 26 -1.34 3.28 7.79
C ILE A 26 -1.03 3.05 9.27
N SER A 27 -1.48 1.92 9.81
CA SER A 27 -1.24 1.53 11.20
C SER A 27 -0.06 0.57 11.31
N GLN A 28 0.50 0.45 12.52
CA GLN A 28 1.59 -0.51 12.76
C GLN A 28 1.15 -1.95 12.46
N GLU A 29 -0.10 -2.30 12.75
CA GLU A 29 -0.62 -3.64 12.49
C GLU A 29 -0.57 -3.99 11.00
N MET A 30 -0.85 -3.01 10.13
CA MET A 30 -0.75 -3.19 8.68
C MET A 30 0.71 -3.41 8.25
N ILE A 31 1.64 -2.65 8.84
CA ILE A 31 3.07 -2.76 8.55
C ILE A 31 3.60 -4.12 9.01
N ASN A 32 3.23 -4.57 10.20
CA ASN A 32 3.60 -5.88 10.73
C ASN A 32 3.05 -7.01 9.85
N ALA A 33 1.77 -6.93 9.46
CA ALA A 33 1.17 -7.92 8.57
C ALA A 33 1.84 -7.97 7.19
N PHE A 34 2.30 -6.82 6.68
CA PHE A 34 3.08 -6.76 5.46
C PHE A 34 4.44 -7.45 5.63
N ALA A 35 5.17 -7.16 6.72
CA ALA A 35 6.44 -7.81 7.05
C ALA A 35 6.27 -9.34 7.12
N ASP A 36 5.21 -9.84 7.76
CA ASP A 36 4.91 -11.27 7.84
C ASP A 36 4.59 -11.90 6.49
N ALA A 37 3.93 -11.14 5.60
CA ALA A 37 3.59 -11.62 4.25
C ALA A 37 4.79 -11.66 3.30
N THR A 38 5.77 -10.78 3.50
CA THR A 38 6.94 -10.63 2.60
C THR A 38 8.25 -11.14 3.19
N ASP A 39 8.24 -11.55 4.45
CA ASP A 39 9.44 -11.91 5.23
C ASP A 39 10.45 -10.75 5.34
N ASP A 40 9.95 -9.50 5.30
CA ASP A 40 10.76 -8.29 5.47
C ASP A 40 10.57 -7.73 6.88
N HIS A 41 11.29 -8.33 7.82
CA HIS A 41 11.31 -7.92 9.22
C HIS A 41 12.47 -6.95 9.51
N GLN A 42 12.88 -6.11 8.55
CA GLN A 42 13.90 -5.10 8.82
C GLN A 42 13.44 -4.21 10.00
N TRP A 43 14.31 -4.02 10.99
CA TRP A 43 13.94 -3.39 12.27
C TRP A 43 13.30 -2.00 12.14
N ILE A 44 13.56 -1.28 11.05
CA ILE A 44 12.93 0.02 10.79
C ILE A 44 11.43 -0.08 10.52
N HIS A 45 10.87 -1.28 10.33
CA HIS A 45 9.45 -1.54 10.06
C HIS A 45 8.70 -2.08 11.28
N ILE A 46 9.38 -2.80 12.17
CA ILE A 46 8.72 -3.60 13.22
C ILE A 46 9.14 -3.23 14.64
N ASP A 47 10.28 -2.56 14.81
CA ASP A 47 10.81 -2.15 16.11
C ASP A 47 10.63 -0.65 16.30
N GLN A 48 9.51 -0.24 16.88
CA GLN A 48 9.16 1.17 17.08
C GLN A 48 10.15 1.91 17.96
N GLU A 49 10.63 1.28 19.04
CA GLU A 49 11.56 1.92 19.97
C GLU A 49 12.90 2.19 19.27
N LYS A 50 13.42 1.18 18.57
CA LYS A 50 14.67 1.33 17.82
C LYS A 50 14.51 2.26 16.64
N ALA A 51 13.38 2.23 15.93
CA ALA A 51 13.05 3.17 14.86
C ALA A 51 13.06 4.61 15.37
N ALA A 52 12.37 4.90 16.46
CA ALA A 52 12.35 6.23 17.07
C ALA A 52 13.75 6.74 17.44
N GLN A 53 14.62 5.87 17.95
CA GLN A 53 15.95 6.25 18.41
C GLN A 53 16.96 6.35 17.25
N GLN A 54 17.02 5.33 16.39
CA GLN A 54 18.14 5.08 15.49
C GLN A 54 17.81 5.32 14.00
N SER A 55 16.54 5.18 13.59
CA SER A 55 16.17 5.38 12.18
C SER A 55 16.36 6.85 11.79
N PRO A 56 16.76 7.16 10.55
CA PRO A 56 16.72 8.53 10.04
C PRO A 56 15.28 9.09 9.99
N PHE A 57 14.27 8.22 9.91
CA PHE A 57 12.86 8.61 9.81
C PHE A 57 12.18 8.81 11.18
N LYS A 58 12.78 8.30 12.27
CA LYS A 58 12.33 8.49 13.66
C LYS A 58 10.91 7.99 13.97
N THR A 59 10.31 7.21 13.08
CA THR A 59 9.03 6.54 13.26
C THR A 59 9.00 5.30 12.37
N THR A 60 8.10 4.38 12.68
CA THR A 60 7.65 3.31 11.80
C THR A 60 6.15 3.16 11.93
#